data_AF-A0A7V4ZCD3-F1
#
_entry.id   AF-A0A7V4ZCD3-F1
#
_cell.length_a   1.000
_cell.length_b   1.000
_cell.length_c   1.000
_cell.angle_alpha   90.00
_cell.angle_beta   90.00
_cell.angle_gamma   90.00
#
_symmetry.space_group_name_H-M   'P 1'
#
loop_
_entity.id
_entity.type
_entity.pdbx_description
1 polymer ?
#
loop_
_entity_poly.entity_id
_entity_poly.type
_entity_poly.pdbx_seq_one_letter_code
_entity_poly.pdbx_strand_id
1 'polypeptide(L)'
;MKRLDVRLVFGAVLVLAGLLFLLDNLGVLAGAGDLFWAAMFAVGGAAFLYRYATDRTHWWALIPGFTLLGLAAVIALEALPLGDTGAISGGIFLGAIGLAFWAIYLTRRDFWWALIPGGVLVTLGVVAALGDKAQGEAVGGIFFLGLAATFGGLYFLPTPQGRQTWAAIPAIILGAMGVFLLVGAAVSLSYVLPAALILAGLVLLWRALVPRGGE
;
A
#
# COMPACT_ATOMS: atom_id res chain seq x y z
N MET A 1 -6.78 -44.86 -10.10
CA MET A 1 -6.86 -43.63 -10.92
C MET A 1 -5.56 -43.51 -11.71
N LYS A 2 -5.60 -43.56 -13.05
CA LYS A 2 -4.39 -43.45 -13.89
C LYS A 2 -3.80 -42.06 -13.67
N ARG A 3 -2.54 -41.98 -13.24
CA ARG A 3 -1.81 -40.71 -13.14
C ARG A 3 -1.76 -40.14 -14.57
N LEU A 4 -2.45 -39.03 -14.80
CA LEU A 4 -2.32 -38.27 -16.04
C LEU A 4 -0.83 -37.95 -16.21
N ASP A 5 -0.28 -38.26 -17.39
CA ASP A 5 1.11 -37.94 -17.69
C ASP A 5 1.23 -36.42 -17.64
N VAL A 6 2.04 -35.94 -16.69
CA VAL A 6 2.31 -34.53 -16.46
C VAL A 6 2.74 -33.85 -17.77
N ARG A 7 3.48 -34.57 -18.62
CA ARG A 7 3.90 -34.09 -19.94
C ARG A 7 2.73 -33.80 -20.86
N LEU A 8 1.69 -34.63 -20.81
CA LEU A 8 0.50 -34.49 -21.64
C LEU A 8 -0.36 -33.29 -21.19
N VAL A 9 -0.44 -33.05 -19.87
CA VAL A 9 -1.10 -31.86 -19.31
C VAL A 9 -0.37 -30.59 -19.71
N PHE A 10 0.95 -30.53 -19.50
CA PHE A 10 1.75 -29.36 -19.90
C PHE A 10 1.72 -29.12 -21.41
N GLY A 11 1.82 -30.18 -22.22
CA GLY A 11 1.71 -30.09 -23.67
C GLY A 11 0.35 -29.52 -24.11
N ALA A 12 -0.75 -30.00 -23.53
CA ALA A 12 -2.09 -29.48 -23.84
C ALA A 12 -2.24 -28.01 -23.43
N VAL A 13 -1.76 -27.63 -22.24
CA VAL A 13 -1.77 -26.23 -21.77
C VAL A 13 -0.96 -25.33 -22.70
N LEU A 14 0.24 -25.75 -23.12
CA LEU A 14 1.09 -25.00 -24.05
C LEU A 14 0.40 -24.78 -25.41
N VAL A 15 -0.23 -25.82 -25.97
CA VAL A 15 -0.96 -25.71 -27.24
C VAL A 15 -2.15 -24.75 -27.10
N LEU A 16 -2.96 -24.91 -26.06
CA LEU A 16 -4.12 -24.05 -25.82
C LEU A 16 -3.73 -22.59 -25.57
N ALA A 17 -2.69 -22.36 -24.75
CA ALA A 17 -2.14 -21.03 -24.53
C ALA A 17 -1.62 -20.42 -25.83
N GLY A 18 -0.82 -21.17 -26.61
CA GLY A 18 -0.29 -20.70 -27.89
C GLY A 18 -1.38 -20.32 -28.90
N LEU A 19 -2.46 -21.11 -28.99
CA LEU A 19 -3.62 -20.77 -29.82
C LEU A 19 -4.34 -19.51 -29.31
N LEU A 20 -4.51 -19.38 -28.00
CA LEU A 20 -5.13 -18.20 -27.38
C LEU A 20 -4.31 -16.93 -27.65
N PHE A 21 -3.00 -16.97 -27.47
CA PHE A 21 -2.11 -15.85 -27.79
C PHE A 21 -2.11 -15.52 -29.29
N LEU A 22 -2.20 -16.52 -30.17
CA LEU A 22 -2.32 -16.27 -31.61
C LEU A 22 -3.63 -15.52 -31.93
N LEU A 23 -4.75 -15.96 -31.36
CA LEU A 23 -6.06 -15.31 -31.57
C LEU A 23 -6.13 -13.89 -30.99
N ASP A 24 -5.48 -13.66 -29.84
CA ASP A 24 -5.35 -12.34 -29.24
C ASP A 24 -4.52 -11.40 -30.14
N ASN A 25 -3.36 -11.86 -30.64
CA ASN A 25 -2.53 -11.10 -31.59
C ASN A 25 -3.23 -10.80 -32.92
N LEU A 26 -4.14 -11.68 -33.36
CA LEU A 26 -4.97 -11.46 -34.55
C LEU A 26 -6.15 -10.51 -34.29
N GLY A 27 -6.34 -10.03 -33.05
CA GLY A 27 -7.43 -9.14 -32.66
C GLY A 27 -8.79 -9.84 -32.56
N VAL A 28 -8.83 -11.17 -32.61
CA VAL A 28 -10.07 -11.96 -32.51
C VAL A 28 -10.56 -12.03 -31.06
N LEU A 29 -9.63 -12.13 -30.11
CA LEU A 29 -9.90 -12.25 -28.68
C LEU A 29 -9.09 -11.22 -27.88
N ALA A 30 -9.32 -9.93 -28.13
CA ALA A 30 -8.58 -8.85 -27.48
C ALA A 30 -8.60 -8.98 -25.95
N GLY A 31 -7.40 -9.03 -25.33
CA GLY A 31 -7.22 -9.10 -23.88
C GLY A 31 -7.27 -10.52 -23.31
N ALA A 32 -7.44 -11.55 -24.15
CA ALA A 32 -7.46 -12.93 -23.68
C ALA A 32 -6.09 -13.39 -23.14
N GLY A 33 -4.98 -12.93 -23.75
CA GLY A 33 -3.63 -13.21 -23.28
C GLY A 33 -3.38 -12.64 -21.89
N ASP A 34 -3.85 -11.42 -21.64
CA ASP A 34 -3.75 -10.77 -20.32
C ASP A 34 -4.58 -11.52 -19.27
N LEU A 35 -5.82 -11.91 -19.60
CA LEU A 35 -6.65 -12.71 -18.70
C LEU A 35 -6.03 -14.08 -18.40
N PHE A 36 -5.34 -14.70 -19.36
CA PHE A 36 -4.58 -15.92 -19.11
C PHE A 36 -3.47 -15.69 -18.08
N TRP A 37 -2.68 -14.62 -18.23
CA TRP A 37 -1.64 -14.27 -17.26
C TRP A 37 -2.23 -13.92 -15.89
N ALA A 38 -3.31 -13.15 -15.84
CA ALA A 38 -4.03 -12.84 -14.61
C ALA A 38 -4.46 -14.13 -13.89
N ALA A 39 -5.01 -15.11 -14.62
CA ALA A 39 -5.38 -16.40 -14.05
C ALA A 39 -4.17 -17.18 -13.50
N MET A 40 -3.05 -17.19 -14.22
CA MET A 40 -1.81 -17.84 -13.76
C MET A 40 -1.25 -17.18 -12.49
N PHE A 41 -1.22 -15.86 -12.43
CA PHE A 41 -0.81 -15.13 -11.22
C PHE A 41 -1.79 -15.35 -10.06
N ALA A 42 -3.10 -15.41 -10.33
CA ALA A 42 -4.10 -15.69 -9.32
C ALA A 42 -3.93 -17.09 -8.73
N VAL A 43 -3.69 -18.10 -9.57
CA VAL A 43 -3.40 -19.48 -9.13
C VAL A 43 -2.11 -19.52 -8.30
N GLY A 44 -1.05 -18.84 -8.75
CA GLY A 44 0.21 -18.74 -7.99
C GLY A 44 0.02 -18.08 -6.62
N GLY A 45 -0.68 -16.95 -6.58
CA GLY A 45 -1.01 -16.25 -5.33
C GLY A 45 -1.87 -17.09 -4.39
N ALA A 46 -2.89 -17.76 -4.93
CA ALA A 46 -3.74 -18.69 -4.18
C ALA A 46 -2.94 -19.87 -3.61
N ALA A 47 -1.94 -20.39 -4.33
CA ALA A 47 -1.09 -21.47 -3.83
C ALA A 47 -0.26 -21.03 -2.62
N PHE A 48 0.27 -19.80 -2.61
CA PHE A 48 0.96 -19.23 -1.44
C PHE A 48 0.00 -19.01 -0.26
N LEU A 49 -1.19 -18.46 -0.51
CA LEU A 49 -2.19 -18.30 0.55
C LEU A 49 -2.68 -19.64 1.10
N TYR A 50 -2.81 -20.65 0.25
CA TYR A 50 -3.12 -22.03 0.66
C TYR A 50 -2.00 -22.61 1.53
N ARG A 51 -0.73 -22.39 1.17
CA ARG A 51 0.42 -22.81 2.00
C ARG A 51 0.35 -22.20 3.39
N TYR A 52 0.06 -20.91 3.49
CA TYR A 52 -0.13 -20.22 4.76
C TYR A 52 -1.35 -20.73 5.54
N ALA A 53 -2.48 -20.95 4.87
CA ALA A 53 -3.70 -21.45 5.50
C ALA A 53 -3.50 -22.85 6.10
N THR A 54 -2.72 -23.69 5.42
CA THR A 54 -2.37 -25.05 5.87
C THR A 54 -1.38 -25.01 7.03
N ASP A 55 -0.43 -24.07 7.01
CA ASP A 55 0.60 -23.96 8.04
C ASP A 55 0.95 -22.49 8.32
N ARG A 56 0.39 -21.98 9.41
CA ARG A 56 0.53 -20.59 9.86
C ARG A 56 1.96 -20.25 10.31
N THR A 57 2.87 -21.22 10.35
CA THR A 57 4.31 -20.95 10.53
C THR A 57 4.91 -20.24 9.32
N HIS A 58 4.35 -20.42 8.12
CA HIS A 58 4.82 -19.84 6.87
C HIS A 58 4.19 -18.47 6.60
N TRP A 59 4.23 -17.58 7.60
CA TRP A 59 3.67 -16.22 7.52
C TRP A 59 4.19 -15.42 6.33
N TRP A 60 5.42 -15.68 5.90
CA TRP A 60 6.06 -15.01 4.77
C TRP A 60 5.29 -15.22 3.48
N ALA A 61 4.53 -16.33 3.34
CA ALA A 61 3.76 -16.65 2.15
C ALA A 61 2.58 -15.70 1.91
N LEU A 62 2.17 -14.92 2.93
CA LEU A 62 1.21 -13.84 2.76
C LEU A 62 1.73 -12.79 1.76
N ILE A 63 3.01 -12.43 1.82
CA ILE A 63 3.60 -11.41 0.95
C ILE A 63 3.50 -11.80 -0.53
N PRO A 64 4.12 -12.89 -1.02
CA PRO A 64 4.00 -13.28 -2.42
C PRO A 64 2.56 -13.64 -2.79
N GLY A 65 1.76 -14.20 -1.85
CA GLY A 65 0.35 -14.50 -2.10
C GLY A 65 -0.46 -13.26 -2.48
N PHE A 66 -0.43 -12.23 -1.64
CA PHE A 66 -1.13 -10.98 -1.91
C PHE A 66 -0.50 -10.18 -3.05
N THR A 67 0.83 -10.18 -3.23
CA THR A 67 1.48 -9.51 -4.37
C THR A 67 1.02 -10.11 -5.69
N LEU A 68 1.00 -11.45 -5.82
CA LEU A 68 0.58 -12.12 -7.05
C LEU A 68 -0.92 -11.93 -7.31
N LEU A 69 -1.75 -11.93 -6.26
CA LEU A 69 -3.18 -11.61 -6.40
C LEU A 69 -3.42 -10.15 -6.78
N GLY A 70 -2.64 -9.22 -6.22
CA GLY A 70 -2.67 -7.81 -6.61
C GLY A 70 -2.28 -7.63 -8.07
N LEU A 71 -1.23 -8.30 -8.53
CA LEU A 71 -0.81 -8.29 -9.92
C LEU A 71 -1.88 -8.91 -10.84
N ALA A 72 -2.46 -10.04 -10.44
CA ALA A 72 -3.57 -10.66 -11.16
C ALA A 72 -4.77 -9.70 -11.30
N ALA A 73 -5.10 -8.98 -10.22
CA ALA A 73 -6.19 -8.00 -10.23
C ALA A 73 -5.89 -6.81 -11.16
N VAL A 74 -4.65 -6.30 -11.18
CA VAL A 74 -4.24 -5.24 -12.11
C VAL A 74 -4.34 -5.69 -13.56
N ILE A 75 -3.76 -6.84 -13.89
CA ILE A 75 -3.79 -7.37 -15.26
C ILE A 75 -5.24 -7.62 -15.70
N ALA A 76 -6.07 -8.18 -14.82
CA ALA A 76 -7.48 -8.41 -15.13
C ALA A 76 -8.25 -7.09 -15.32
N LEU A 77 -7.93 -6.05 -14.54
CA LEU A 77 -8.57 -4.74 -14.67
C LEU A 77 -8.21 -4.06 -15.99
N GLU A 78 -6.93 -4.11 -16.37
CA GLU A 78 -6.40 -3.50 -17.60
C GLU A 78 -6.82 -4.25 -18.86
N ALA A 79 -7.09 -5.55 -18.77
CA ALA A 79 -7.65 -6.34 -19.86
C ALA A 79 -9.11 -5.98 -20.19
N LEU A 80 -9.83 -5.33 -19.27
CA LEU A 80 -11.21 -4.91 -19.49
C LEU A 80 -11.25 -3.55 -20.22
N PRO A 81 -12.18 -3.32 -21.16
CA PRO A 81 -12.29 -2.07 -21.90
C PRO A 81 -12.96 -0.97 -21.05
N LEU A 82 -12.32 -0.60 -19.93
CA LEU A 82 -12.83 0.35 -18.94
C LEU A 82 -12.23 1.76 -19.05
N GLY A 83 -11.34 2.00 -20.02
CA GLY A 83 -10.63 3.26 -20.20
C GLY A 83 -9.30 3.29 -19.46
N ASP A 84 -8.80 4.49 -19.12
CA ASP A 84 -7.54 4.64 -18.40
C ASP A 84 -7.70 4.24 -16.92
N THR A 85 -7.16 3.08 -16.58
CA THR A 85 -7.13 2.54 -15.20
C THR A 85 -5.78 2.73 -14.52
N GLY A 86 -4.79 3.36 -15.16
CA GLY A 86 -3.40 3.32 -14.71
C GLY A 86 -3.17 3.80 -13.26
N ALA A 87 -3.83 4.90 -12.87
CA ALA A 87 -3.77 5.40 -11.49
C ALA A 87 -4.35 4.38 -10.48
N ILE A 88 -5.50 3.81 -10.80
CA ILE A 88 -6.18 2.83 -9.95
C ILE A 88 -5.38 1.53 -9.88
N SER A 89 -4.79 1.08 -10.99
CA SER A 89 -3.92 -0.10 -11.07
C SER A 89 -2.76 -0.02 -10.08
N GLY A 90 -2.02 1.10 -10.07
CA GLY A 90 -0.93 1.33 -9.13
C GLY A 90 -1.40 1.28 -7.67
N GLY A 91 -2.59 1.86 -7.40
CA GLY A 91 -3.21 1.82 -6.08
C GLY A 91 -3.61 0.42 -5.62
N ILE A 92 -4.22 -0.38 -6.49
CA ILE A 92 -4.59 -1.76 -6.21
C ILE A 92 -3.36 -2.61 -5.92
N PHE A 93 -2.31 -2.49 -6.73
CA PHE A 93 -1.09 -3.28 -6.55
C PHE A 93 -0.40 -2.98 -5.21
N LEU A 94 -0.14 -1.71 -4.92
CA LEU A 94 0.48 -1.29 -3.66
C LEU A 94 -0.41 -1.61 -2.46
N GLY A 95 -1.72 -1.40 -2.59
CA GLY A 95 -2.72 -1.75 -1.58
C GLY A 95 -2.72 -3.25 -1.27
N ALA A 96 -2.63 -4.12 -2.27
CA ALA A 96 -2.56 -5.56 -2.09
C ALA A 96 -1.31 -5.98 -1.30
N ILE A 97 -0.14 -5.42 -1.63
CA ILE A 97 1.09 -5.69 -0.86
C ILE A 97 0.94 -5.15 0.57
N GLY A 98 0.36 -3.96 0.74
CA GLY A 98 0.06 -3.39 2.05
C GLY A 98 -0.83 -4.31 2.89
N LEU A 99 -1.89 -4.86 2.30
CA LEU A 99 -2.79 -5.84 2.94
C LEU A 99 -2.05 -7.09 3.39
N ALA A 100 -1.02 -7.53 2.68
CA ALA A 100 -0.17 -8.65 3.10
C ALA A 100 0.47 -8.40 4.46
N PHE A 101 1.05 -7.21 4.66
CA PHE A 101 1.68 -6.82 5.92
C PHE A 101 0.66 -6.61 7.05
N TRP A 102 -0.52 -6.06 6.73
CA TRP A 102 -1.62 -6.00 7.70
C TRP A 102 -2.08 -7.40 8.13
N ALA A 103 -2.20 -8.35 7.19
CA ALA A 103 -2.53 -9.74 7.50
C ALA A 103 -1.44 -10.40 8.37
N ILE A 104 -0.16 -10.12 8.11
CA ILE A 104 0.95 -10.56 8.97
C ILE A 104 0.78 -10.04 10.39
N TYR A 105 0.56 -8.74 10.59
CA TYR A 105 0.38 -8.17 11.92
C TYR A 105 -0.84 -8.75 12.65
N LEU A 106 -1.99 -8.85 11.97
CA LEU A 106 -3.21 -9.35 12.59
C LEU A 106 -3.08 -10.79 13.07
N THR A 107 -2.24 -11.59 12.40
CA THR A 107 -2.02 -13.00 12.71
C THR A 107 -0.82 -13.25 13.63
N ARG A 108 0.19 -12.38 13.58
CA ARG A 108 1.34 -12.36 14.49
C ARG A 108 1.53 -10.95 15.03
N ARG A 109 0.86 -10.67 16.14
CA ARG A 109 0.94 -9.36 16.83
C ARG A 109 2.36 -9.04 17.32
N ASP A 110 3.20 -10.05 17.50
CA ASP A 110 4.63 -9.89 17.78
C ASP A 110 5.39 -9.22 16.64
N PHE A 111 4.86 -9.32 15.41
CA PHE A 111 5.44 -8.68 14.22
C PHE A 111 4.83 -7.29 14.03
N TRP A 112 4.87 -6.48 15.08
CA TRP A 112 4.44 -5.08 15.05
C TRP A 112 5.13 -4.26 13.96
N TRP A 113 6.35 -4.66 13.58
CA TRP A 113 7.10 -4.03 12.50
C TRP A 113 6.32 -4.01 11.19
N ALA A 114 5.40 -4.96 10.96
CA ALA A 114 4.63 -5.06 9.73
C ALA A 114 3.62 -3.90 9.54
N LEU A 115 3.23 -3.19 10.60
CA LEU A 115 2.39 -1.98 10.46
C LEU A 115 3.08 -0.91 9.62
N ILE A 116 4.41 -0.78 9.74
CA ILE A 116 5.16 0.28 9.06
C ILE A 116 5.13 0.08 7.54
N PRO A 117 5.64 -1.03 6.96
CA PRO A 117 5.55 -1.25 5.52
C PRO A 117 4.10 -1.35 5.05
N GLY A 118 3.21 -1.95 5.85
CA GLY A 118 1.78 -2.04 5.52
C GLY A 118 1.12 -0.66 5.38
N GLY A 119 1.32 0.23 6.35
CA GLY A 119 0.77 1.59 6.32
C GLY A 119 1.42 2.49 5.26
N VAL A 120 2.74 2.37 5.06
CA VAL A 120 3.45 3.09 3.98
C VAL A 120 2.91 2.66 2.61
N LEU A 121 2.77 1.37 2.34
CA LEU A 121 2.27 0.85 1.07
C LEU A 121 0.81 1.22 0.83
N VAL A 122 -0.04 1.19 1.86
CA VAL A 122 -1.42 1.68 1.76
C VAL A 122 -1.44 3.17 1.43
N THR A 123 -0.59 3.97 2.09
CA THR A 123 -0.47 5.41 1.81
C THR A 123 -0.03 5.66 0.37
N LEU A 124 1.01 4.96 -0.09
CA LEU A 124 1.47 5.04 -1.48
C LEU A 124 0.40 4.56 -2.47
N GLY A 125 -0.37 3.54 -2.10
CA GLY A 125 -1.50 3.06 -2.92
C GLY A 125 -2.60 4.12 -3.05
N VAL A 126 -2.93 4.83 -1.97
CA VAL A 126 -3.86 5.97 -2.03
C VAL A 126 -3.31 7.08 -2.92
N VAL A 127 -2.04 7.45 -2.74
CA VAL A 127 -1.38 8.49 -3.56
C VAL A 127 -1.37 8.09 -5.04
N ALA A 128 -1.06 6.84 -5.36
CA ALA A 128 -1.09 6.33 -6.73
C ALA A 128 -2.52 6.36 -7.31
N ALA A 129 -3.52 5.94 -6.53
CA ALA A 129 -4.93 5.93 -6.94
C ALA A 129 -5.53 7.32 -7.17
N LEU A 130 -4.99 8.35 -6.51
CA LEU A 130 -5.39 9.73 -6.77
C LEU A 130 -4.95 10.18 -8.18
N GLY A 131 -3.84 9.64 -8.70
CA GLY A 131 -3.30 10.01 -10.00
C GLY A 131 -3.21 11.53 -10.15
N ASP A 132 -3.72 12.06 -11.26
CA ASP A 132 -3.68 13.49 -11.55
C ASP A 132 -4.68 14.34 -10.75
N LYS A 133 -5.57 13.71 -9.95
CA LYS A 133 -6.57 14.43 -9.14
C LYS A 133 -5.95 15.20 -7.99
N ALA A 134 -4.76 14.82 -7.55
CA ALA A 134 -3.97 15.53 -6.56
C ALA A 134 -2.60 15.82 -7.15
N GLN A 135 -2.13 17.07 -7.03
CA GLN A 135 -0.83 17.47 -7.57
C GLN A 135 -0.06 18.34 -6.57
N GLY A 136 1.25 18.42 -6.77
CA GLY A 136 2.14 19.30 -6.00
C GLY A 136 2.09 19.03 -4.49
N GLU A 137 1.98 20.10 -3.71
CA GLU A 137 2.03 20.06 -2.25
C GLU A 137 0.92 19.19 -1.63
N ALA A 138 -0.25 19.08 -2.28
CA ALA A 138 -1.35 18.26 -1.78
C ALA A 138 -0.99 16.78 -1.72
N VAL A 139 -0.26 16.26 -2.72
CA VAL A 139 0.21 14.86 -2.75
C VAL A 139 1.21 14.62 -1.63
N GLY A 140 2.15 15.54 -1.44
CA GLY A 140 3.09 15.50 -0.33
C GLY A 140 2.38 15.49 1.01
N GLY A 141 1.40 16.39 1.20
CA GLY A 141 0.60 16.47 2.41
C GLY A 141 -0.13 15.16 2.74
N ILE A 142 -0.82 14.58 1.76
CA ILE A 142 -1.51 13.28 1.90
C ILE A 142 -0.52 12.16 2.25
N PHE A 143 0.63 12.13 1.58
CA PHE A 143 1.68 11.15 1.87
C PHE A 143 2.20 11.27 3.32
N PHE A 144 2.59 12.47 3.74
CA PHE A 144 3.08 12.71 5.10
C PHE A 144 2.03 12.43 6.17
N LEU A 145 0.76 12.76 5.94
CA LEU A 145 -0.34 12.41 6.84
C LEU A 145 -0.58 10.90 6.91
N GLY A 146 -0.49 10.17 5.79
CA GLY A 146 -0.60 8.72 5.80
C GLY A 146 0.53 8.04 6.58
N LEU A 147 1.76 8.56 6.46
CA LEU A 147 2.88 8.11 7.31
C LEU A 147 2.64 8.46 8.78
N ALA A 148 2.14 9.66 9.08
CA ALA A 148 1.79 10.07 10.44
C ALA A 148 0.73 9.13 11.05
N ALA A 149 -0.28 8.75 10.27
CA ALA A 149 -1.29 7.77 10.66
C ALA A 149 -0.67 6.38 10.87
N THR A 150 0.33 5.98 10.07
CA THR A 150 1.04 4.70 10.23
C THR A 150 1.79 4.65 11.56
N PHE A 151 2.58 5.67 11.88
CA PHE A 151 3.31 5.74 13.16
C PHE A 151 2.38 5.99 14.36
N GLY A 152 1.31 6.77 14.18
CA GLY A 152 0.26 6.93 15.17
C GLY A 152 -0.44 5.61 15.48
N GLY A 153 -0.77 4.84 14.45
CA GLY A 153 -1.27 3.47 14.57
C GLY A 153 -0.31 2.60 15.37
N LEU A 154 1.00 2.65 15.06
CA LEU A 154 2.02 1.91 15.81
C LEU A 154 2.09 2.31 17.30
N TYR A 155 1.84 3.58 17.62
CA TYR A 155 1.81 4.07 19.00
C TYR A 155 0.56 3.64 19.79
N PHE A 156 -0.61 3.59 19.13
CA PHE A 156 -1.90 3.28 19.77
C PHE A 156 -2.26 1.80 19.75
N LEU A 157 -1.85 1.05 18.74
CA LEU A 157 -2.20 -0.36 18.60
C LEU A 157 -1.46 -1.20 19.66
N PRO A 158 -2.16 -2.11 20.36
CA PRO A 158 -1.52 -2.96 21.34
C PRO A 158 -0.55 -3.93 20.65
N THR A 159 0.67 -4.01 21.18
CA THR A 159 1.66 -5.01 20.79
C THR A 159 2.10 -5.80 22.02
N PRO A 160 2.49 -7.08 21.86
CA PRO A 160 2.93 -7.92 22.98
C PRO A 160 4.15 -7.36 23.74
N GLN A 161 4.95 -6.52 23.08
CA GLN A 161 6.14 -5.85 23.63
C GLN A 161 5.81 -4.54 24.36
N GLY A 162 4.53 -4.17 24.47
CA GLY A 162 4.09 -2.90 25.04
C GLY A 162 4.06 -1.74 24.03
N ARG A 163 3.66 -0.56 24.49
CA ARG A 163 3.46 0.61 23.60
C ARG A 163 4.77 1.08 22.97
N GLN A 164 4.72 1.31 21.66
CA GLN A 164 5.85 1.81 20.88
C GLN A 164 5.96 3.33 21.02
N THR A 165 6.37 3.81 22.20
CA THR A 165 6.41 5.25 22.53
C THR A 165 7.30 6.07 21.60
N TRP A 166 8.36 5.45 21.06
CA TRP A 166 9.25 6.06 20.09
C TRP A 166 8.52 6.50 18.81
N ALA A 167 7.42 5.83 18.44
CA ALA A 167 6.64 6.14 17.24
C ALA A 167 5.84 7.45 17.35
N ALA A 168 5.66 7.99 18.57
CA ALA A 168 4.97 9.26 18.76
C ALA A 168 5.72 10.43 18.12
N ILE A 169 7.05 10.44 18.21
CA ILE A 169 7.88 11.52 17.65
C ILE A 169 7.73 11.62 16.12
N PRO A 170 7.95 10.54 15.33
CA PRO A 170 7.75 10.61 13.88
C PRO A 170 6.28 10.87 13.54
N ALA A 171 5.30 10.30 14.27
CA ALA A 171 3.89 10.57 14.01
C ALA A 171 3.56 12.07 14.12
N ILE A 172 4.05 12.75 15.15
CA ILE A 172 3.82 14.18 15.37
C ILE A 172 4.53 15.02 14.29
N ILE A 173 5.81 14.73 14.01
CA ILE A 173 6.58 15.51 13.04
C ILE A 173 6.00 15.35 11.63
N LEU A 174 5.73 14.12 11.20
CA LEU A 174 5.15 13.83 9.90
C LEU A 174 3.72 14.40 9.80
N GLY A 175 2.96 14.35 10.90
CA GLY A 175 1.62 14.95 10.97
C GLY A 175 1.67 16.46 10.77
N ALA A 176 2.58 17.14 11.47
CA ALA A 176 2.80 18.57 11.33
C ALA A 176 3.22 18.95 9.90
N MET A 177 4.13 18.19 9.28
CA MET A 177 4.54 18.39 7.89
C MET A 177 3.39 18.14 6.91
N GLY A 178 2.60 17.10 7.13
CA GLY A 178 1.44 16.78 6.30
C GLY A 178 0.39 17.90 6.32
N VAL A 179 0.08 18.42 7.51
CA VAL A 179 -0.82 19.58 7.67
C VAL A 179 -0.23 20.82 7.01
N PHE A 180 1.06 21.10 7.24
CA PHE A 180 1.73 22.27 6.66
C PHE A 180 1.65 22.27 5.13
N LEU A 181 1.92 21.13 4.48
CA LEU A 181 1.85 20.98 3.03
C LEU A 181 0.41 21.06 2.49
N LEU A 182 -0.57 20.48 3.20
CA LEU A 182 -1.97 20.63 2.80
C LEU A 182 -2.48 22.06 2.92
N VAL A 183 -2.08 22.78 3.96
CA VAL A 183 -2.42 24.19 4.14
C VAL A 183 -1.71 25.04 3.09
N GLY A 184 -0.44 24.77 2.78
CA GLY A 184 0.30 25.42 1.68
C GLY A 184 -0.34 25.20 0.31
N ALA A 185 -0.87 24.00 0.07
CA ALA A 185 -1.63 23.70 -1.14
C ALA A 185 -2.93 24.51 -1.25
N ALA A 186 -3.58 24.82 -0.12
CA ALA A 186 -4.82 25.59 -0.09
C ALA A 186 -4.62 27.11 -0.01
N VAL A 187 -3.49 27.56 0.57
CA VAL A 187 -3.18 28.94 0.87
C VAL A 187 -1.73 29.23 0.50
N SER A 188 -1.50 30.27 -0.31
CA SER A 188 -0.15 30.66 -0.74
C SER A 188 0.85 30.68 0.42
N LEU A 189 2.02 30.07 0.21
CA LEU A 189 3.14 30.01 1.17
C LEU A 189 3.55 31.38 1.72
N SER A 190 3.23 32.45 0.99
CA SER A 190 3.38 33.85 1.41
C SER A 190 2.68 34.16 2.74
N TYR A 191 1.65 33.40 3.12
CA TYR A 191 0.91 33.57 4.38
C TYR A 191 1.28 32.52 5.42
N VAL A 192 1.65 31.31 4.98
CA VAL A 192 1.97 30.18 5.88
C VAL A 192 3.25 30.43 6.66
N LEU A 193 4.33 30.90 6.00
CA LEU A 193 5.60 31.16 6.67
C LEU A 193 5.50 32.29 7.71
N PRO A 194 4.89 33.46 7.43
CA PRO A 194 4.65 34.47 8.46
C PRO A 194 3.79 33.97 9.62
N ALA A 195 2.72 33.22 9.35
CA ALA A 195 1.88 32.67 10.42
C ALA A 195 2.64 31.70 11.32
N ALA A 196 3.48 30.84 10.75
CA ALA A 196 4.34 29.92 11.50
C ALA A 196 5.36 30.67 12.36
N LEU A 197 5.99 31.73 11.82
CA LEU A 197 6.93 32.58 12.57
C LEU A 197 6.22 33.32 13.71
N ILE A 198 5.01 33.83 13.48
CA ILE A 198 4.20 34.48 14.52
C ILE A 198 3.88 33.49 15.65
N LEU A 199 3.38 32.29 15.32
CA LEU A 199 3.08 31.25 16.31
C LEU A 199 4.32 30.82 17.10
N ALA A 200 5.45 30.60 16.43
CA ALA A 200 6.72 30.27 17.07
C ALA A 200 7.17 31.39 18.03
N GLY A 201 7.08 32.66 17.58
CA GLY A 201 7.37 33.83 18.42
C GLY A 201 6.47 33.91 19.66
N LEU A 202 5.16 33.70 19.49
CA LEU A 202 4.19 33.69 20.60
C LEU A 202 4.47 32.58 21.61
N VAL A 203 4.85 31.38 21.16
CA VAL A 203 5.22 30.26 22.04
C VAL A 203 6.49 30.57 22.83
N LEU A 204 7.50 31.18 22.19
CA LEU A 204 8.73 31.60 22.87
C LEU A 204 8.45 32.68 23.92
N LEU A 205 7.61 33.67 23.59
CA LEU A 205 7.18 34.70 24.54
C LEU A 205 6.40 34.11 25.71
N TRP A 206 5.46 33.19 25.46
CA TRP A 206 4.76 32.47 26.53
C TRP A 206 5.76 31.78 27.44
N ARG A 207 6.67 30.98 26.88
CA ARG A 207 7.66 30.22 27.66
C ARG A 207 8.62 31.12 28.45
N ALA A 208 8.90 32.32 27.96
CA ALA A 208 9.71 33.31 28.69
C ALA A 208 8.92 33.97 29.83
N LEU A 209 7.60 34.16 29.66
CA LEU A 209 6.73 34.83 30.62
C LEU A 209 6.15 33.89 31.69
N VAL A 210 6.12 32.57 31.46
CA VAL A 210 5.77 31.60 32.50
C VAL A 210 6.99 31.42 33.42
N PRO A 211 6.93 31.88 34.67
CA PRO A 211 8.02 31.67 35.62
C PRO A 211 8.19 30.17 35.82
N ARG A 212 9.43 29.69 35.78
CA ARG A 212 9.75 28.38 36.37
C ARG A 212 9.46 28.51 37.86
N GLY A 213 8.30 28.03 38.30
CA GLY A 213 8.04 27.82 39.73
C GLY A 213 9.17 26.97 40.26
N GLY A 214 9.95 27.54 41.18
CA GLY A 214 11.16 26.91 41.69
C GLY A 214 10.83 25.65 42.47
N GLU A 215 11.57 24.58 42.16
CA GLU A 215 12.40 23.78 43.08
C GLU A 215 13.64 23.31 42.30
#